data_AF-A0A2A2EQ92-F1
#
_entry.id   AF-A0A2A2EQ92-F1
#
_cell.length_a   1.000
_cell.length_b   1.000
_cell.length_c   1.000
_cell.angle_alpha   90.00
_cell.angle_beta   90.00
_cell.angle_gamma   90.00
#
_symmetry.space_group_name_H-M   'P 1'
#
loop_
_entity.id
_entity.type
_entity.pdbx_description
1 polymer ?
#
loop_
_entity_poly.entity_id
_entity_poly.type
_entity_poly.pdbx_seq_one_letter_code
_entity_poly.pdbx_strand_id
1 'polypeptide(L)'
;MKIKHSICTGIALLALFVTTAAQAEEPLAEAELSSGLAIAQVTEASRADGVLTVRVGFVAPEGARNTTQSERETIYGSVSRNVYRQDLYIIAGENRHLLLADTEGTPLTVRTLQITRDGDRVSGTWWGKFPAPEEDIESFSLALPGGMLFDNVPISDE
;
A
#
# COMPACT_ATOMS: atom_id res chain seq x y z
N MET A 1 -42.69 -12.36 66.92
CA MET A 1 -43.85 -11.57 66.46
C MET A 1 -43.32 -10.41 65.61
N LYS A 2 -43.68 -10.38 64.30
CA LYS A 2 -43.56 -9.28 63.31
C LYS A 2 -42.14 -8.85 62.86
N ILE A 3 -41.81 -8.44 61.63
CA ILE A 3 -42.23 -8.58 60.21
C ILE A 3 -41.04 -7.98 59.41
N LYS A 4 -40.74 -8.58 58.24
CA LYS A 4 -40.07 -8.11 57.00
C LYS A 4 -39.39 -6.72 56.96
N HIS A 5 -38.30 -6.61 56.18
CA HIS A 5 -38.19 -5.68 55.03
C HIS A 5 -37.13 -6.18 54.02
N SER A 6 -37.59 -6.42 52.77
CA SER A 6 -36.80 -6.62 51.56
C SER A 6 -36.29 -5.28 51.02
N ILE A 7 -35.02 -5.21 50.58
CA ILE A 7 -34.50 -4.31 49.53
C ILE A 7 -33.29 -5.06 48.91
N CYS A 8 -33.36 -5.62 47.70
CA CYS A 8 -33.32 -5.05 46.35
C CYS A 8 -31.93 -4.55 45.91
N THR A 9 -31.62 -4.73 44.61
CA THR A 9 -30.43 -4.31 43.83
C THR A 9 -29.33 -5.38 43.78
N GLY A 10 -29.10 -6.13 42.70
CA GLY A 10 -29.11 -5.76 41.28
C GLY A 10 -27.65 -5.75 40.79
N ILE A 11 -27.06 -6.94 40.56
CA ILE A 11 -25.71 -7.03 40.00
C ILE A 11 -25.82 -6.74 38.50
N ALA A 12 -25.40 -5.53 38.11
CA ALA A 12 -25.20 -5.18 36.71
C ALA A 12 -23.97 -5.94 36.18
N LEU A 13 -24.21 -6.88 35.26
CA LEU A 13 -23.17 -7.53 34.50
C LEU A 13 -22.67 -6.52 33.45
N LEU A 14 -21.47 -5.97 33.67
CA LEU A 14 -20.82 -5.07 32.73
C LEU A 14 -20.37 -5.90 31.51
N ALA A 15 -21.09 -5.78 30.39
CA ALA A 15 -20.62 -6.31 29.12
C ALA A 15 -19.42 -5.48 28.65
N LEU A 16 -18.23 -6.08 28.64
CA LEU A 16 -17.05 -5.54 27.99
C LEU A 16 -17.31 -5.57 26.47
N PHE A 17 -17.59 -4.41 25.89
CA PHE A 17 -17.50 -4.25 24.45
C PHE A 17 -16.02 -4.35 24.06
N VAL A 18 -15.64 -5.47 23.44
CA VAL A 18 -14.39 -5.53 22.68
C VAL A 18 -14.60 -4.66 21.46
N THR A 19 -14.12 -3.43 21.50
CA THR A 19 -13.94 -2.64 20.29
C THR A 19 -12.84 -3.31 19.47
N THR A 20 -13.22 -4.03 18.41
CA THR A 20 -12.27 -4.40 17.37
C THR A 20 -11.84 -3.12 16.68
N ALA A 21 -10.74 -2.52 17.15
CA ALA A 21 -10.01 -1.57 16.33
C ALA A 21 -9.54 -2.35 15.10
N ALA A 22 -9.91 -1.88 13.91
CA ALA A 22 -9.28 -2.35 12.69
C ALA A 22 -7.78 -2.09 12.84
N GLN A 23 -6.99 -3.14 13.09
CA GLN A 23 -5.55 -3.02 13.00
C GLN A 23 -5.26 -2.65 11.55
N ALA A 24 -4.69 -1.46 11.34
CA ALA A 24 -4.09 -1.14 10.06
C ALA A 24 -3.02 -2.22 9.82
N GLU A 25 -3.17 -2.98 8.73
CA GLU A 25 -2.20 -3.99 8.35
C GLU A 25 -0.86 -3.29 8.09
N GLU A 26 0.21 -3.80 8.68
CA GLU A 26 1.54 -3.24 8.48
C GLU A 26 1.93 -3.34 7.00
N PRO A 27 2.56 -2.31 6.44
CA PRO A 27 2.96 -2.35 5.04
C PRO A 27 4.06 -3.40 4.83
N LEU A 28 4.02 -4.06 3.67
CA LEU A 28 4.97 -5.08 3.27
C LEU A 28 6.38 -4.51 3.05
N ALA A 29 6.46 -3.25 2.64
CA ALA A 29 7.69 -2.48 2.51
C ALA A 29 7.36 -0.98 2.43
N GLU A 30 8.33 -0.13 2.73
CA GLU A 30 8.20 1.32 2.64
C GLU A 30 9.38 1.95 1.89
N ALA A 31 9.14 3.09 1.24
CA ALA A 31 10.17 3.92 0.65
C ALA A 31 9.77 5.39 0.74
N GLU A 32 10.71 6.26 1.14
CA GLU A 32 10.48 7.70 1.12
C GLU A 32 10.53 8.23 -0.32
N LEU A 33 9.65 9.18 -0.65
CA LEU A 33 9.81 9.93 -1.88
C LEU A 33 11.00 10.87 -1.75
N SER A 34 11.76 11.04 -2.84
CA SER A 34 12.91 11.95 -2.87
C SER A 34 12.55 13.42 -2.59
N SER A 35 11.29 13.80 -2.79
CA SER A 35 10.74 15.11 -2.43
C SER A 35 10.52 15.31 -0.93
N GLY A 36 10.44 14.22 -0.15
CA GLY A 36 9.99 14.20 1.24
C GLY A 36 8.49 14.45 1.43
N LEU A 37 7.69 14.44 0.35
CA LEU A 37 6.25 14.75 0.46
C LEU A 37 5.45 13.63 1.12
N ALA A 38 5.82 12.38 0.89
CA ALA A 38 5.11 11.20 1.36
C ALA A 38 6.08 10.02 1.58
N ILE A 39 5.60 9.03 2.34
CA ILE A 39 6.15 7.68 2.39
C ILE A 39 5.25 6.80 1.53
N ALA A 40 5.84 6.11 0.56
CA ALA A 40 5.15 5.10 -0.22
C ALA A 40 5.20 3.76 0.53
N GLN A 41 4.10 3.03 0.52
CA GLN A 41 3.91 1.80 1.26
C GLN A 41 3.40 0.71 0.33
N VAL A 42 4.12 -0.40 0.17
CA VAL A 42 3.55 -1.58 -0.48
C VAL A 42 2.55 -2.20 0.48
N THR A 43 1.27 -2.21 0.09
CA THR A 43 0.18 -2.71 0.93
C THR A 43 -0.26 -4.12 0.54
N GLU A 44 0.06 -4.54 -0.68
CA GLU A 44 -0.35 -5.84 -1.21
C GLU A 44 0.64 -6.28 -2.30
N ALA A 45 1.00 -7.55 -2.29
CA ALA A 45 1.72 -8.21 -3.38
C ALA A 45 1.23 -9.66 -3.47
N SER A 46 0.30 -9.93 -4.39
CA SER A 46 -0.32 -11.25 -4.55
C SER A 46 0.02 -11.89 -5.89
N ARG A 47 0.29 -13.20 -5.87
CA ARG A 47 0.58 -14.02 -7.04
C ARG A 47 -0.56 -15.00 -7.26
N ALA A 48 -1.18 -14.89 -8.43
CA ALA A 48 -2.26 -15.77 -8.88
C ALA A 48 -2.29 -15.85 -10.40
N ASP A 49 -2.64 -17.01 -10.96
CA ASP A 49 -2.84 -17.21 -12.40
C ASP A 49 -1.68 -16.71 -13.28
N GLY A 50 -0.43 -16.88 -12.81
CA GLY A 50 0.78 -16.43 -13.52
C GLY A 50 1.01 -14.92 -13.52
N VAL A 51 0.29 -14.16 -12.68
CA VAL A 51 0.41 -12.71 -12.53
C VAL A 51 0.76 -12.34 -11.09
N LEU A 52 1.75 -11.48 -10.92
CA LEU A 52 1.99 -10.76 -9.67
C LEU A 52 1.28 -9.41 -9.71
N THR A 53 0.36 -9.17 -8.79
CA THR A 53 -0.32 -7.87 -8.61
C THR A 53 0.26 -7.18 -7.38
N VAL A 54 0.71 -5.93 -7.54
CA VAL A 54 1.28 -5.13 -6.45
C VAL A 54 0.45 -3.86 -6.25
N ARG A 55 0.19 -3.47 -5.01
CA ARG A 55 -0.45 -2.21 -4.64
C ARG A 55 0.44 -1.38 -3.74
N VAL A 56 0.46 -0.08 -4.01
CA VAL A 56 1.20 0.90 -3.24
C VAL A 56 0.27 2.03 -2.80
N GLY A 57 0.20 2.25 -1.49
CA GLY A 57 -0.41 3.41 -0.86
C GLY A 57 0.63 4.47 -0.51
N PHE A 58 0.16 5.64 -0.06
CA PHE A 58 1.04 6.73 0.38
C PHE A 58 0.51 7.32 1.68
N VAL A 59 1.42 7.62 2.60
CA VAL A 59 1.12 8.23 3.90
C VAL A 59 2.01 9.45 4.14
N ALA A 60 1.59 10.31 5.07
CA ALA A 60 2.40 11.46 5.45
C ALA A 60 3.64 10.99 6.23
N PRO A 61 4.83 11.60 6.04
CA PRO A 61 5.99 11.33 6.86
C PRO A 61 5.73 11.65 8.33
N GLU A 62 6.41 10.96 9.24
CA GLU A 62 6.32 11.29 10.66
C GLU A 62 6.77 12.73 10.93
N GLY A 63 6.01 13.46 11.74
CA GLY A 63 6.31 14.87 12.04
C GLY A 63 6.06 15.84 10.88
N ALA A 64 5.41 15.39 9.80
CA ALA A 64 5.03 16.26 8.70
C ALA A 64 4.20 17.45 9.22
N ARG A 65 4.61 18.66 8.83
CA ARG A 65 3.92 19.88 9.26
C ARG A 65 2.53 19.92 8.66
N ASN A 66 1.53 20.25 9.48
CA ASN A 66 0.20 20.52 9.00
C ASN A 66 0.24 21.86 8.22
N THR A 67 0.16 21.77 6.89
CA THR A 67 0.17 22.93 6.01
C THR A 67 -1.27 23.35 5.73
N THR A 68 -1.51 24.66 5.66
CA THR A 68 -2.84 25.19 5.29
C THR A 68 -3.12 25.09 3.79
N GLN A 69 -2.12 24.68 3.00
CA GLN A 69 -2.20 24.49 1.55
C GLN A 69 -1.90 23.04 1.19
N SER A 70 -2.71 22.50 0.28
CA SER A 70 -2.49 21.19 -0.34
C SER A 70 -1.21 21.18 -1.15
N GLU A 71 -0.36 20.18 -0.90
CA GLU A 71 0.85 19.93 -1.68
C GLU A 71 0.60 18.79 -2.67
N ARG A 72 1.15 18.89 -3.88
CA ARG A 72 0.95 17.90 -4.94
C ARG A 72 2.28 17.54 -5.58
N GLU A 73 2.41 16.27 -5.92
CA GLU A 73 3.54 15.76 -6.69
C GLU A 73 3.05 14.77 -7.74
N THR A 74 3.52 14.96 -8.97
CA THR A 74 3.27 14.03 -10.07
C THR A 74 4.50 13.16 -10.23
N ILE A 75 4.39 11.89 -9.83
CA ILE A 75 5.45 10.89 -9.96
C ILE A 75 5.64 10.52 -11.43
N TYR A 76 4.54 10.38 -12.17
CA TYR A 76 4.55 10.34 -13.63
C TYR A 76 3.21 10.83 -14.21
N GLY A 77 3.29 11.68 -15.24
CA GLY A 77 2.13 12.25 -15.94
C GLY A 77 1.50 11.30 -16.95
N SER A 78 2.31 10.46 -17.58
CA SER A 78 1.90 9.35 -18.44
C SER A 78 2.97 8.26 -18.41
N VAL A 79 2.55 7.00 -18.49
CA VAL A 79 3.49 5.88 -18.67
C VAL A 79 3.97 5.90 -20.12
N SER A 80 5.03 6.67 -20.38
CA SER A 80 5.71 6.61 -21.68
C SER A 80 6.37 5.24 -21.85
N ARG A 81 6.64 4.85 -23.11
CA ARG A 81 7.35 3.59 -23.40
C ARG A 81 8.72 3.52 -22.72
N ASN A 82 9.36 4.66 -22.42
CA ASN A 82 10.63 4.69 -21.70
C ASN A 82 10.45 4.41 -20.21
N VAL A 83 9.53 5.12 -19.55
CA VAL A 83 9.19 4.93 -18.13
C VAL A 83 8.79 3.48 -17.86
N TYR A 84 7.97 2.90 -18.75
CA TYR A 84 7.55 1.50 -18.71
C TYR A 84 8.70 0.48 -18.74
N ARG A 85 9.78 0.74 -19.50
CA ARG A 85 10.87 -0.24 -19.68
C ARG A 85 12.05 -0.02 -18.75
N GLN A 86 12.26 1.20 -18.28
CA GLN A 86 13.45 1.57 -17.54
C GLN A 86 13.19 1.77 -16.05
N ASP A 87 12.01 2.28 -15.69
CA ASP A 87 11.77 2.82 -14.35
C ASP A 87 10.65 2.09 -13.58
N LEU A 88 9.88 1.23 -14.26
CA LEU A 88 8.79 0.43 -13.68
C LEU A 88 9.05 -1.05 -13.92
N TYR A 89 9.61 -1.73 -12.92
CA TYR A 89 9.93 -3.15 -13.01
C TYR A 89 10.05 -3.76 -11.62
N ILE A 90 9.99 -5.08 -11.57
CA ILE A 90 10.41 -5.85 -10.42
C ILE A 90 11.70 -6.61 -10.74
N ILE A 91 12.46 -6.93 -9.70
CA ILE A 91 13.54 -7.91 -9.74
C ILE A 91 13.15 -9.04 -8.79
N ALA A 92 13.05 -10.26 -9.32
CA ALA A 92 12.72 -11.45 -8.55
C ALA A 92 13.73 -12.54 -8.91
N GLY A 93 14.45 -13.06 -7.91
CA GLY A 93 15.65 -13.88 -8.15
C GLY A 93 16.70 -13.10 -8.96
N GLU A 94 17.15 -13.67 -10.06
CA GLU A 94 18.12 -13.04 -10.98
C GLU A 94 17.45 -12.28 -12.15
N ASN A 95 16.12 -12.29 -12.20
CA ASN A 95 15.36 -11.84 -13.36
C ASN A 95 14.70 -10.50 -13.14
N ARG A 96 14.78 -9.65 -14.17
CA ARG A 96 14.02 -8.40 -14.25
C ARG A 96 12.70 -8.65 -14.99
N HIS A 97 11.58 -8.36 -14.34
CA HIS A 97 10.25 -8.46 -14.95
C HIS A 97 9.66 -7.07 -15.19
N LEU A 98 9.20 -6.84 -16.41
CA LEU A 98 8.52 -5.60 -16.79
C LEU A 98 7.03 -5.69 -16.48
N LEU A 99 6.36 -4.54 -16.37
CA LEU A 99 4.91 -4.47 -16.30
C LEU A 99 4.27 -5.25 -17.46
N LEU A 100 3.15 -5.90 -17.20
CA LEU A 100 2.31 -6.47 -18.24
C LEU A 100 1.60 -5.36 -19.01
N ALA A 101 1.19 -5.68 -20.24
CA ALA A 101 0.36 -4.82 -21.06
C ALA A 101 -0.85 -5.61 -21.57
N ASP A 102 -1.93 -4.89 -21.89
CA ASP A 102 -3.07 -5.48 -22.59
C ASP A 102 -2.74 -5.82 -24.05
N THR A 103 -3.71 -6.38 -24.76
CA THR A 103 -3.57 -6.78 -26.17
C THR A 103 -3.30 -5.61 -27.12
N GLU A 104 -3.54 -4.37 -26.69
CA GLU A 104 -3.28 -3.14 -27.44
C GLU A 104 -1.93 -2.51 -27.07
N GLY A 105 -1.22 -3.11 -26.10
CA GLY A 105 0.07 -2.62 -25.61
C GLY A 105 -0.05 -1.54 -24.54
N THR A 106 -1.23 -1.35 -23.94
CA THR A 106 -1.43 -0.43 -22.81
C THR A 106 -0.92 -1.09 -21.52
N PRO A 107 0.00 -0.45 -20.77
CA PRO A 107 0.48 -0.99 -19.51
C PRO A 107 -0.64 -1.23 -18.49
N LEU A 108 -0.61 -2.37 -17.82
CA LEU A 108 -1.57 -2.75 -16.77
C LEU A 108 -1.16 -2.11 -15.44
N THR A 109 -1.40 -0.80 -15.35
CA THR A 109 -1.16 0.04 -14.16
C THR A 109 -2.02 1.32 -14.25
N VAL A 110 -1.92 2.21 -13.26
CA VAL A 110 -2.54 3.55 -13.34
C VAL A 110 -1.82 4.41 -14.39
N ARG A 111 -2.60 5.12 -15.23
CA ARG A 111 -2.05 5.94 -16.34
C ARG A 111 -1.22 7.13 -15.87
N THR A 112 -1.59 7.70 -14.74
CA THR A 112 -0.97 8.86 -14.11
C THR A 112 -0.88 8.55 -12.61
N LEU A 113 0.29 8.78 -12.02
CA LEU A 113 0.46 8.72 -10.58
C LEU A 113 0.74 10.13 -10.07
N GLN A 114 -0.26 10.67 -9.38
CA GLN A 114 -0.17 11.95 -8.69
C GLN A 114 -0.58 11.73 -7.24
N ILE A 115 0.20 12.28 -6.32
CA ILE A 115 -0.10 12.30 -4.90
C ILE A 115 -0.50 13.71 -4.47
N THR A 116 -1.41 13.79 -3.50
CA THR A 116 -1.80 15.05 -2.86
C THR A 116 -1.75 14.88 -1.36
N ARG A 117 -1.03 15.77 -0.67
CA ARG A 117 -0.95 15.84 0.79
C ARG A 117 -1.76 17.03 1.28
N ASP A 118 -2.70 16.76 2.18
CA ASP A 118 -3.55 17.71 2.88
C ASP A 118 -3.34 17.51 4.39
N GLY A 119 -2.39 18.25 4.95
CA GLY A 119 -1.98 18.04 6.35
C GLY A 119 -1.37 16.66 6.57
N ASP A 120 -2.00 15.84 7.42
CA ASP A 120 -1.60 14.47 7.74
C ASP A 120 -2.16 13.42 6.78
N ARG A 121 -3.08 13.81 5.90
CA ARG A 121 -3.69 12.92 4.92
C ARG A 121 -2.93 12.99 3.60
N VAL A 122 -2.48 11.83 3.12
CA VAL A 122 -1.98 11.68 1.75
C VAL A 122 -2.99 10.88 0.94
N SER A 123 -3.23 11.33 -0.30
CA SER A 123 -4.08 10.65 -1.27
C SER A 123 -3.27 10.32 -2.51
N GLY A 124 -3.52 9.13 -3.04
CA GLY A 124 -2.76 8.54 -4.14
C GLY A 124 -2.71 7.04 -3.95
N THR A 125 -2.84 6.29 -5.04
CA THR A 125 -2.69 4.84 -5.01
C THR A 125 -2.10 4.43 -6.34
N TRP A 126 -1.15 3.52 -6.27
CA TRP A 126 -0.57 2.88 -7.44
C TRP A 126 -0.86 1.38 -7.38
N TRP A 127 -1.02 0.78 -8.56
CA TRP A 127 -1.03 -0.66 -8.69
C TRP A 127 -0.35 -1.06 -10.01
N GLY A 128 0.22 -2.25 -10.05
CA GLY A 128 0.85 -2.79 -11.25
C GLY A 128 0.69 -4.30 -11.33
N LYS A 129 0.65 -4.80 -12.56
CA LYS A 129 0.64 -6.24 -12.84
C LYS A 129 1.92 -6.63 -13.57
N PHE A 130 2.58 -7.67 -13.09
CA PHE A 130 3.83 -8.21 -13.65
C PHE A 130 3.65 -9.69 -13.96
N PRO A 131 4.46 -10.27 -14.88
CA PRO A 131 4.61 -11.72 -14.93
C PRO A 131 4.97 -12.24 -13.54
N ALA A 132 4.27 -13.28 -13.07
CA ALA A 132 4.62 -13.91 -11.81
C ALA A 132 6.06 -14.46 -11.87
N PRO A 133 6.88 -14.22 -10.84
CA PRO A 133 8.11 -14.98 -10.64
C PRO A 133 7.83 -16.48 -10.47
N GLU A 134 8.87 -17.30 -10.62
CA GLU A 134 8.82 -18.75 -10.37
C GLU A 134 8.29 -19.05 -8.95
N GLU A 135 7.58 -20.17 -8.77
CA GLU A 135 6.83 -20.47 -7.54
C GLU A 135 7.70 -20.48 -6.27
N ASP A 136 8.97 -20.86 -6.41
CA ASP A 136 9.97 -20.90 -5.33
C ASP A 136 10.51 -19.51 -4.93
N ILE A 137 10.23 -18.46 -5.71
CA ILE A 137 10.58 -17.09 -5.37
C ILE A 137 9.49 -16.49 -4.47
N GLU A 138 9.84 -16.24 -3.21
CA GLU A 138 8.92 -15.74 -2.17
C GLU A 138 8.97 -14.21 -1.98
N SER A 139 9.92 -13.52 -2.62
CA SER A 139 10.07 -12.07 -2.50
C SER A 139 10.70 -11.42 -3.73
N PHE A 140 10.54 -10.10 -3.86
CA PHE A 140 11.07 -9.32 -4.97
C PHE A 140 11.48 -7.91 -4.52
N SER A 141 12.23 -7.21 -5.38
CA SER A 141 12.42 -5.77 -5.29
C SER A 141 11.52 -5.05 -6.31
N LEU A 142 10.87 -3.97 -5.91
CA LEU A 142 10.06 -3.11 -6.78
C LEU A 142 10.78 -1.80 -7.04
N ALA A 143 10.95 -1.43 -8.30
CA ALA A 143 11.38 -0.11 -8.71
C ALA A 143 10.20 0.69 -9.28
N LEU A 144 9.97 1.88 -8.73
CA LEU A 144 9.02 2.87 -9.25
C LEU A 144 9.76 4.20 -9.59
N PRO A 145 9.21 5.01 -10.52
CA PRO A 145 9.72 6.33 -10.83
C PRO A 145 9.79 7.24 -9.58
N GLY A 146 10.64 8.26 -9.62
CA GLY A 146 10.89 9.14 -8.47
C GLY A 146 11.95 8.62 -7.50
N GLY A 147 12.66 7.55 -7.86
CA GLY A 147 13.75 6.96 -7.08
C GLY A 147 13.27 6.00 -5.99
N MET A 148 12.00 5.59 -6.03
CA MET A 148 11.44 4.64 -5.07
C MET A 148 11.91 3.23 -5.41
N LEU A 149 12.63 2.62 -4.46
CA LEU A 149 13.05 1.24 -4.50
C LEU A 149 12.56 0.57 -3.21
N PHE A 150 11.83 -0.52 -3.36
CA PHE A 150 11.40 -1.38 -2.26
C PHE A 150 12.15 -2.69 -2.40
N ASP A 151 12.77 -3.16 -1.33
CA ASP A 151 13.52 -4.42 -1.33
C ASP A 151 12.83 -5.46 -0.44
N ASN A 152 12.99 -6.73 -0.79
CA ASN A 152 12.47 -7.88 -0.04
C ASN A 152 10.95 -7.81 0.22
N VAL A 153 10.19 -7.33 -0.76
CA VAL A 153 8.72 -7.32 -0.70
C VAL A 153 8.24 -8.78 -0.75
N PRO A 154 7.60 -9.31 0.30
CA PRO A 154 7.08 -10.68 0.31
C PRO A 154 5.94 -10.84 -0.70
N ILE A 155 5.82 -12.04 -1.26
CA ILE A 155 4.74 -12.43 -2.17
C ILE A 155 3.76 -13.34 -1.42
N SER A 156 2.47 -13.03 -1.52
CA SER A 156 1.39 -13.90 -1.05
C SER A 156 0.80 -14.69 -2.22
N ASP A 157 0.68 -16.01 -2.07
CA ASP A 157 -0.01 -16.86 -3.04
C ASP A 157 -1.53 -16.90 -2.75
N GLU A 158 -2.35 -16.77 -3.80
CA GLU A 158 -3.83 -16.85 -3.72
C GLU A 158 -4.40 -18.08 -4.44
#